data_AF-A0A2D9QU61-F1
#
_entry.id   AF-A0A2D9QU61-F1
#
_cell.length_a   1.000
_cell.length_b   1.000
_cell.length_c   1.000
_cell.angle_alpha   90.00
_cell.angle_beta   90.00
_cell.angle_gamma   90.00
#
_symmetry.space_group_name_H-M   'P 1'
#
loop_
_entity.id
_entity.type
_entity.pdbx_description
1 polymer ?
#
loop_
_entity_poly.entity_id
_entity_poly.type
_entity_poly.pdbx_seq_one_letter_code
_entity_poly.pdbx_strand_id
1 'polypeptide(L)'
;TPEGQVTLLVSSGASYENWQRQRAPLNYQPKNINQLIKLLQRGENNSDLIVELFIPKFGMTVQGEEFPEPTVSMLSVMNSQTQSGEGGYTRGRTLHTEKTSTDYVLAGSRFLRIMINRSAQ
;
A
#
# COMPACT_ATOMS: atom_id res chain seq x y z
N THR A 1 -6.82 -12.82 11.27
CA THR A 1 -7.76 -12.18 10.33
C THR A 1 -8.38 -10.95 10.97
N PRO A 2 -8.31 -9.75 10.38
CA PRO A 2 -8.78 -8.53 11.03
C PRO A 2 -10.31 -8.49 11.16
N GLU A 3 -10.81 -7.96 12.27
CA GLU A 3 -12.22 -7.62 12.49
C GLU A 3 -12.47 -6.16 12.07
N GLY A 4 -13.66 -5.88 11.54
CA GLY A 4 -14.05 -4.55 11.08
C GLY A 4 -13.99 -4.37 9.55
N GLN A 5 -13.89 -3.12 9.10
CA GLN A 5 -13.94 -2.79 7.67
C GLN A 5 -12.62 -3.11 6.97
N VAL A 6 -12.73 -3.90 5.90
CA VAL A 6 -11.67 -4.24 4.96
C VAL A 6 -12.10 -3.77 3.57
N THR A 7 -11.16 -3.40 2.72
CA THR A 7 -11.46 -3.03 1.33
C THR A 7 -10.71 -3.96 0.40
N LEU A 8 -11.44 -4.57 -0.53
CA LEU A 8 -10.92 -5.31 -1.65
C LEU A 8 -10.79 -4.35 -2.84
N LEU A 9 -9.57 -4.12 -3.27
CA LEU A 9 -9.24 -3.42 -4.51
C LEU A 9 -9.03 -4.45 -5.60
N VAL A 10 -9.72 -4.26 -6.73
CA VAL A 10 -9.50 -5.00 -7.97
C VAL A 10 -9.07 -4.00 -9.03
N SER A 11 -7.90 -4.18 -9.64
CA SER A 11 -7.28 -3.14 -10.44
C SER A 11 -6.44 -3.68 -11.60
N SER A 12 -6.35 -2.87 -12.66
CA SER A 12 -5.26 -2.92 -13.65
C SER A 12 -3.94 -2.42 -13.05
N GLY A 13 -2.81 -2.77 -13.67
CA GLY A 13 -1.47 -2.36 -13.23
C GLY A 13 -1.30 -0.84 -13.06
N ALA A 14 -1.58 -0.05 -14.10
CA ALA A 14 -1.45 1.41 -14.02
C ALA A 14 -2.35 2.05 -12.96
N SER A 15 -3.57 1.52 -12.78
CA SER A 15 -4.49 2.02 -11.75
C SER A 15 -4.03 1.64 -10.34
N TYR A 16 -3.40 0.48 -10.19
CA TYR A 16 -2.84 0.00 -8.93
C TYR A 16 -1.63 0.84 -8.51
N GLU A 17 -0.72 1.14 -9.44
CA GLU A 17 0.42 2.02 -9.16
C GLU A 17 -0.01 3.41 -8.72
N ASN A 18 -1.00 4.00 -9.40
CA ASN A 18 -1.55 5.30 -9.03
C ASN A 18 -2.16 5.26 -7.62
N TRP A 19 -2.92 4.21 -7.30
CA TRP A 19 -3.45 4.00 -5.96
C TRP A 19 -2.34 3.92 -4.90
N GLN A 20 -1.31 3.11 -5.13
CA GLN A 20 -0.21 2.95 -4.19
C GLN A 20 0.59 4.26 -4.00
N ARG A 21 0.78 5.04 -5.07
CA ARG A 21 1.41 6.37 -5.00
C ARG A 21 0.60 7.36 -4.16
N GLN A 22 -0.73 7.33 -4.26
CA GLN A 22 -1.60 8.19 -3.44
C GLN A 22 -1.65 7.73 -1.98
N ARG A 23 -1.61 6.43 -1.74
CA ARG A 23 -1.69 5.82 -0.40
C ARG A 23 -0.40 5.99 0.40
N ALA A 24 0.75 5.84 -0.26
CA ALA A 24 2.08 5.87 0.35
C ALA A 24 3.07 6.67 -0.52
N PRO A 25 2.90 8.00 -0.64
CA PRO A 25 3.67 8.82 -1.59
C PRO A 25 5.18 8.80 -1.37
N LEU A 26 5.62 8.66 -0.12
CA LEU A 26 7.05 8.60 0.22
C LEU A 26 7.74 7.33 -0.31
N ASN A 27 7.00 6.24 -0.57
CA ASN A 27 7.55 5.03 -1.19
C ASN A 27 7.92 5.26 -2.67
N TYR A 28 7.44 6.35 -3.28
CA TYR A 28 7.66 6.68 -4.69
C TYR A 28 8.63 7.86 -4.87
N GLN A 29 9.33 8.27 -3.81
CA GLN A 29 10.35 9.31 -3.83
C GLN A 29 11.72 8.71 -3.47
N PRO A 30 12.45 8.12 -4.43
CA PRO A 30 13.71 7.44 -4.15
C PRO A 30 14.75 8.43 -3.63
N LYS A 31 15.46 8.06 -2.57
CA LYS A 31 16.54 8.84 -1.95
C LYS A 31 17.93 8.39 -2.39
N ASN A 32 18.04 7.23 -3.04
CA ASN A 32 19.29 6.70 -3.58
C ASN A 32 19.04 5.84 -4.83
N ILE A 33 20.12 5.51 -5.54
CA ILE A 33 20.07 4.75 -6.81
C ILE A 33 19.45 3.36 -6.64
N ASN A 34 19.71 2.68 -5.53
CA ASN A 34 19.15 1.35 -5.27
C ASN A 34 17.63 1.42 -5.12
N GLN A 35 17.11 2.45 -4.46
CA GLN A 35 15.66 2.69 -4.36
C GLN A 35 15.04 3.04 -5.72
N LEU A 36 15.75 3.81 -6.55
CA LEU A 36 15.29 4.11 -7.91
C LEU A 36 15.20 2.84 -8.76
N ILE A 37 16.22 1.98 -8.72
CA ILE A 37 16.22 0.70 -9.44
C ILE A 37 15.04 -0.17 -8.99
N LYS A 38 14.80 -0.29 -7.69
CA LYS A 38 13.64 -1.03 -7.15
C LYS A 38 12.30 -0.47 -7.66
N LEU A 39 12.19 0.85 -7.81
CA LEU A 39 10.98 1.48 -8.35
C LEU A 39 10.79 1.21 -9.85
N LEU A 40 11.87 1.23 -10.63
CA LEU A 40 11.82 0.92 -12.07
C LEU A 40 11.45 -0.55 -12.32
N GLN A 41 11.90 -1.46 -11.45
CA GLN A 41 11.57 -2.89 -11.52
C GLN A 41 10.13 -3.22 -11.09
N ARG A 42 9.45 -2.30 -10.40
CA ARG A 42 8.08 -2.52 -9.89
C ARG A 42 6.99 -2.45 -10.95
N GLY A 43 7.31 -2.01 -12.17
CA GLY A 43 6.36 -1.70 -13.24
C GLY A 43 5.26 -2.76 -13.38
N GLU A 44 4.04 -2.38 -13.02
CA GLU A 44 2.88 -3.26 -13.11
C GLU A 44 2.37 -3.33 -14.55
N ASN A 45 2.04 -4.53 -15.02
CA ASN A 45 1.50 -4.70 -16.37
C ASN A 45 -0.03 -4.53 -16.37
N ASN A 46 -0.56 -3.89 -17.42
CA ASN A 46 -2.00 -3.80 -17.62
C ASN A 46 -2.62 -5.14 -18.06
N SER A 47 -1.83 -6.16 -18.40
CA SER A 47 -2.31 -7.54 -18.58
C SER A 47 -2.56 -8.29 -17.27
N ASP A 48 -2.14 -7.75 -16.13
CA ASP A 48 -2.27 -8.41 -14.83
C ASP A 48 -3.47 -7.86 -14.06
N LEU A 49 -4.36 -8.77 -13.63
CA LEU A 49 -5.41 -8.48 -12.67
C LEU A 49 -4.80 -8.48 -11.27
N ILE A 50 -4.79 -7.32 -10.63
CA ILE A 50 -4.25 -7.14 -9.28
C ILE A 50 -5.41 -7.08 -8.30
N VAL A 51 -5.42 -7.99 -7.34
CA VAL A 51 -6.41 -8.06 -6.27
C VAL A 51 -5.69 -7.80 -4.95
N GLU A 52 -6.02 -6.69 -4.29
CA GLU A 52 -5.42 -6.29 -3.03
C GLU A 52 -6.49 -6.22 -1.95
N LEU A 53 -6.26 -6.91 -0.84
CA LEU A 53 -7.03 -6.75 0.38
C LEU A 53 -6.30 -5.75 1.28
N PHE A 54 -6.90 -4.60 1.58
CA PHE A 54 -6.30 -3.58 2.43
C PHE A 54 -7.22 -3.14 3.56
N ILE A 55 -6.64 -2.67 4.66
CA ILE A 55 -7.34 -2.08 5.79
C ILE A 55 -6.96 -0.61 5.95
N PRO A 56 -7.89 0.31 6.23
CA PRO A 56 -7.59 1.72 6.48
C PRO A 56 -7.07 1.94 7.90
N LYS A 57 -6.08 1.14 8.35
CA LYS A 57 -5.33 1.39 9.59
C LYS A 57 -4.04 2.14 9.27
N PHE A 58 -3.75 3.20 10.02
CA PHE A 58 -2.52 3.98 9.83
C PHE A 58 -1.29 3.07 9.97
N GLY A 59 -0.46 3.05 8.93
CA GLY A 59 0.89 2.49 8.93
C GLY A 59 1.93 3.61 8.81
N MET A 60 3.20 3.24 8.68
CA MET A 60 4.30 4.19 8.56
C MET A 60 5.24 3.79 7.44
N THR A 61 5.71 4.77 6.67
CA THR A 61 6.87 4.63 5.79
C THR A 61 8.09 5.25 6.48
N VAL A 62 9.19 4.49 6.59
CA VAL A 62 10.51 5.00 7.01
C VAL A 62 11.51 4.64 5.92
N GLN A 63 12.24 5.62 5.39
CA GLN A 63 13.24 5.42 4.34
C GLN A 63 12.75 4.66 3.09
N GLY A 64 11.46 4.77 2.74
CA GLY A 64 10.87 4.12 1.57
C GLY A 64 10.43 2.67 1.77
N GLU A 65 10.48 2.16 3.00
CA GLU A 65 9.93 0.87 3.40
C GLU A 65 8.70 1.05 4.29
N GLU A 66 7.70 0.19 4.11
CA GLU A 66 6.43 0.25 4.83
C GLU A 66 6.42 -0.70 6.03
N PHE A 67 6.06 -0.17 7.20
CA PHE A 67 6.00 -0.89 8.46
C PHE A 67 4.56 -1.01 8.97
N PRO A 68 4.10 -2.24 9.27
CA PRO A 68 2.80 -2.48 9.85
C PRO A 68 2.82 -2.09 11.34
N GLU A 69 2.12 -1.02 11.72
CA GLU A 69 1.94 -0.53 13.10
C GLU A 69 3.25 -0.02 13.76
N PRO A 70 3.42 1.30 13.94
CA PRO A 70 4.60 1.83 14.62
C PRO A 70 4.57 1.45 16.11
N THR A 71 5.67 0.86 16.59
CA THR A 71 5.87 0.63 18.04
C THR A 71 6.01 1.96 18.79
N VAL A 72 5.81 1.97 20.11
CA VAL A 72 5.95 3.18 20.95
C VAL A 72 7.31 3.86 20.77
N SER A 73 8.38 3.06 20.61
CA SER A 73 9.73 3.56 20.34
C SER A 73 9.84 4.23 18.95
N MET A 74 9.15 3.70 17.94
CA MET A 74 9.08 4.32 16.60
C MET A 74 8.27 5.63 16.62
N LEU A 75 7.20 5.71 17.43
CA LEU A 75 6.44 6.95 17.66
C LEU A 75 7.32 8.05 18.27
N SER A 76 8.24 7.70 19.17
CA SER A 76 9.15 8.66 19.81
C SER A 76 10.17 9.25 18.84
N VAL A 77 10.73 8.42 17.94
CA VAL A 77 11.62 8.87 16.85
C VAL A 77 10.87 9.74 15.83
N MET A 78 9.58 9.48 15.58
CA MET A 78 8.75 10.31 14.71
C MET A 78 8.56 11.74 15.24
N ASN A 79 8.34 11.92 16.54
CA ASN A 79 8.18 13.26 17.12
C ASN A 79 9.46 14.10 17.01
N SER A 80 10.65 13.47 17.02
CA SER A 80 11.93 14.16 16.87
C SER A 80 12.36 14.36 15.40
N GLN A 81 11.88 13.54 14.46
CA GLN A 81 12.21 13.62 13.02
C GLN A 81 11.28 14.49 12.16
N THR A 82 10.26 15.13 12.77
CA THR A 82 9.39 16.10 12.05
C THR A 82 10.16 17.22 11.34
N GLN A 83 11.44 17.41 11.66
CA GLN A 83 12.32 18.40 11.05
C GLN A 83 13.10 17.91 9.79
N SER A 84 13.10 16.62 9.48
CA SER A 84 14.01 16.02 8.46
C SER A 84 13.35 15.41 7.21
N GLY A 85 12.03 15.22 7.20
CA GLY A 85 11.32 14.64 6.03
C GLY A 85 11.63 13.16 5.73
N GLU A 86 12.07 12.41 6.73
CA GLU A 86 12.54 11.01 6.59
C GLU A 86 11.46 9.92 6.74
N GLY A 87 10.23 10.29 7.14
CA GLY A 87 9.12 9.35 7.31
C GLY A 87 7.74 10.02 7.28
N GLY A 88 6.70 9.21 7.01
CA GLY A 88 5.32 9.69 6.92
C GLY A 88 4.28 8.58 7.00
N TYR A 89 3.04 8.94 7.33
CA TYR A 89 1.96 7.96 7.50
C TYR A 89 1.51 7.36 6.17
N THR A 90 1.31 6.03 6.15
CA THR A 90 0.60 5.38 5.05
C THR A 90 -0.90 5.37 5.35
N ARG A 91 -1.71 5.63 4.32
CA ARG A 91 -3.18 5.67 4.42
C ARG A 91 -3.79 4.28 4.31
N GLY A 92 -3.48 3.41 5.28
CA GLY A 92 -3.91 2.02 5.26
C GLY A 92 -2.77 1.06 5.02
N ARG A 93 -3.04 -0.22 5.26
CA ARG A 93 -2.09 -1.33 5.18
C ARG A 93 -2.63 -2.42 4.27
N THR A 94 -1.78 -2.92 3.38
CA THR A 94 -2.04 -4.12 2.58
C THR A 94 -2.01 -5.36 3.48
N LEU A 95 -3.06 -6.17 3.44
CA LEU A 95 -3.12 -7.47 4.12
C LEU A 95 -2.62 -8.58 3.21
N HIS A 96 -3.00 -8.51 1.94
CA HIS A 96 -2.67 -9.50 0.93
C HIS A 96 -2.79 -8.87 -0.45
N THR A 97 -1.93 -9.29 -1.37
CA THR A 97 -2.00 -8.94 -2.79
C THR A 97 -1.80 -10.20 -3.60
N GLU A 98 -2.69 -10.43 -4.54
CA GLU A 98 -2.60 -11.49 -5.54
C GLU A 98 -2.59 -10.87 -6.93
N LYS A 99 -1.83 -11.48 -7.84
CA LYS A 99 -1.72 -11.07 -9.23
C LYS A 99 -2.00 -12.26 -10.13
N THR A 100 -2.90 -12.07 -11.08
CA THR A 100 -3.23 -13.09 -12.08
C THR A 100 -3.03 -12.49 -13.47
N SER A 101 -2.19 -13.12 -14.29
CA SER A 101 -2.01 -12.67 -15.66
C SER A 101 -3.21 -13.05 -16.53
N THR A 102 -3.53 -12.19 -17.49
CA THR A 102 -4.69 -12.34 -18.37
C THR A 102 -4.29 -12.06 -19.82
N ASP A 103 -5.07 -12.58 -20.77
CA ASP A 103 -4.87 -12.30 -22.21
C ASP A 103 -5.48 -10.96 -22.66
N TYR A 104 -5.93 -10.14 -21.70
CA TYR A 104 -6.64 -8.89 -21.95
C TYR A 104 -5.85 -7.71 -21.40
N VAL A 105 -6.01 -6.54 -22.04
CA VAL A 105 -5.53 -5.27 -21.47
C VAL A 105 -6.60 -4.72 -20.55
N LEU A 106 -6.33 -4.73 -19.25
CA LEU A 106 -7.22 -4.23 -18.21
C LEU A 106 -7.07 -2.72 -18.03
N ALA A 107 -8.15 -2.04 -17.66
CA ALA A 107 -8.15 -0.61 -17.38
C ALA A 107 -9.05 -0.26 -16.17
N GLY A 108 -8.57 0.68 -15.36
CA GLY A 108 -9.29 1.18 -14.19
C GLY A 108 -9.15 0.28 -12.95
N SER A 109 -9.98 0.58 -11.96
CA SER A 109 -10.05 -0.12 -10.68
C SER A 109 -11.46 -0.10 -10.08
N ARG A 110 -11.73 -1.01 -9.14
CA ARG A 110 -12.94 -1.08 -8.33
C ARG A 110 -12.58 -1.35 -6.87
N PHE A 111 -13.34 -0.72 -5.99
CA PHE A 111 -13.19 -0.85 -4.54
C PHE A 111 -14.46 -1.45 -3.97
N LEU A 112 -14.34 -2.60 -3.31
CA LEU A 112 -15.42 -3.25 -2.58
C LEU A 112 -15.12 -3.18 -1.09
N ARG A 113 -16.02 -2.57 -0.32
CA ARG A 113 -15.92 -2.52 1.15
C ARG A 113 -16.60 -3.76 1.72
N ILE A 114 -15.88 -4.49 2.55
CA ILE A 114 -16.30 -5.72 3.20
C ILE A 114 -16.24 -5.49 4.71
N MET A 115 -17.32 -5.82 5.42
CA MET A 115 -17.34 -5.77 6.88
C MET A 115 -17.11 -7.18 7.41
N ILE A 116 -15.99 -7.39 8.10
CA ILE A 116 -15.67 -8.68 8.71
C ILE A 116 -16.16 -8.66 10.16
N ASN A 117 -17.22 -9.41 10.43
CA ASN A 117 -17.73 -9.64 11.77
C ASN A 117 -17.44 -11.09 12.19
N ARG A 118 -16.65 -11.25 13.25
CA ARG A 118 -16.30 -12.59 13.77
C ARG A 118 -17.44 -13.26 14.53
N SER A 119 -18.43 -12.47 14.94
CA SER A 119 -19.56 -12.87 15.77
C SER A 119 -20.88 -12.86 14.98
N ALA A 120 -20.82 -12.72 13.64
CA ALA A 120 -22.01 -12.84 12.80
C ALA A 120 -22.48 -14.30 12.82
N GLN A 121 -23.66 -14.51 13.42
CA GLN A 121 -24.40 -15.77 13.35
C GLN A 121 -24.99 -15.98 11.96
#